data_AF-A0A382WF88-F1
#
_entry.id   AF-A0A382WF88-F1
#
_cell.length_a   1.000
_cell.length_b   1.000
_cell.length_c   1.000
_cell.angle_alpha   90.00
_cell.angle_beta   90.00
_cell.angle_gamma   90.00
#
_symmetry.space_group_name_H-M   'P 1'
#
loop_
_entity.id
_entity.type
_entity.pdbx_description
1 polymer ?
#
loop_
_entity_poly.entity_id
_entity_poly.type
_entity_poly.pdbx_seq_one_letter_code
_entity_poly.pdbx_strand_id
1 'polypeptide(L)' 'LAEEATANSDTGRAVTAENIVGNWFVENAKVQLNAGSSYGPGGENHMRMNVATSRQTLKLALDNMAAALNDL' A
#
# COMPACT_ATOMS: atom_id res chain seq x y z
N LEU A 1 5.77 -9.32 15.41
CA LEU A 1 6.13 -8.59 14.17
C LEU A 1 5.97 -9.46 12.91
N ALA A 2 6.36 -10.74 12.91
CA ALA A 2 6.07 -11.66 11.79
C ALA A 2 4.64 -12.28 11.82
N GLU A 3 3.96 -12.23 12.97
CA GLU A 3 2.66 -12.90 13.19
C GLU A 3 1.42 -12.08 12.76
N GLU A 4 1.52 -10.76 12.60
CA GLU A 4 0.36 -9.94 12.19
C GLU A 4 0.17 -9.91 10.67
N ALA A 5 1.21 -10.23 9.89
CA ALA A 5 1.11 -10.37 8.43
C ALA A 5 0.32 -11.63 8.00
N THR A 6 0.15 -12.61 8.90
CA THR A 6 -0.58 -13.86 8.65
C THR A 6 -2.10 -13.75 8.82
N ALA A 7 -2.62 -12.62 9.31
CA ALA A 7 -4.06 -12.48 9.57
C ALA A 7 -4.92 -12.26 8.30
N ASN A 8 -4.32 -12.11 7.11
CA ASN A 8 -5.05 -11.81 5.86
C ASN A 8 -4.89 -12.89 4.77
N SER A 9 -4.34 -14.08 5.09
CA SER A 9 -4.01 -15.12 4.10
C SER A 9 -5.14 -16.09 3.75
N ASP A 10 -6.41 -15.78 4.04
CA ASP A 10 -7.54 -16.71 3.89
C ASP A 10 -8.06 -16.86 2.44
N THR A 11 -7.23 -16.56 1.42
CA THR A 11 -7.60 -16.67 -0.01
C THR A 11 -6.65 -17.51 -0.86
N GLY A 12 -5.60 -18.11 -0.28
CA GLY A 12 -4.60 -18.88 -1.05
C GLY A 12 -3.78 -18.05 -2.05
N ARG A 13 -3.84 -16.71 -1.96
CA ARG A 13 -3.04 -15.80 -2.78
C ARG A 13 -1.64 -15.64 -2.19
N ALA A 14 -0.63 -15.76 -3.04
CA ALA A 14 0.76 -15.50 -2.67
C ALA A 14 0.93 -14.05 -2.19
N VAL A 15 1.73 -13.87 -1.13
CA VAL A 15 2.14 -12.54 -0.64
C VAL A 15 3.15 -11.98 -1.64
N THR A 16 2.87 -10.78 -2.16
CA THR A 16 3.77 -10.07 -3.08
C THR A 16 4.50 -8.92 -2.38
N ALA A 17 5.55 -8.38 -3.00
CA ALA A 17 6.28 -7.24 -2.46
C ALA A 17 5.36 -6.02 -2.26
N GLU A 18 4.43 -5.81 -3.18
CA GLU A 18 3.40 -4.77 -3.11
C GLU A 18 2.46 -4.97 -1.92
N ASN A 19 2.16 -6.21 -1.52
CA ASN A 19 1.36 -6.45 -0.31
C ASN A 19 2.11 -6.04 0.96
N ILE A 20 3.41 -6.34 1.04
CA ILE A 20 4.24 -5.96 2.18
C ILE A 20 4.33 -4.44 2.29
N VAL A 21 4.68 -3.76 1.19
CA VAL A 21 4.78 -2.29 1.13
C VAL A 21 3.42 -1.63 1.37
N GLY A 22 2.34 -2.18 0.79
CA GLY A 22 0.98 -1.69 0.97
C GLY A 22 0.53 -1.75 2.44
N ASN A 23 0.77 -2.87 3.13
CA ASN A 23 0.46 -3.00 4.55
C ASN A 23 1.27 -2.00 5.39
N TRP A 24 2.56 -1.84 5.08
CA TRP A 24 3.40 -0.86 5.76
C TRP A 24 2.88 0.58 5.60
N PHE A 25 2.42 0.98 4.40
CA PHE A 25 1.81 2.30 4.20
C PHE A 25 0.47 2.47 4.94
N VAL A 26 -0.34 1.42 5.05
CA VAL A 26 -1.58 1.47 5.85
C VAL A 26 -1.26 1.72 7.32
N GLU A 27 -0.25 1.04 7.86
CA GLU A 27 0.15 1.16 9.25
C GLU A 27 0.80 2.52 9.55
N ASN A 28 1.74 2.95 8.72
CA ASN A 28 2.62 4.09 9.02
C ASN A 28 2.15 5.42 8.39
N ALA A 29 1.52 5.39 7.21
CA ALA A 29 1.05 6.59 6.52
C ALA A 29 -0.48 6.74 6.52
N LYS A 30 -1.23 5.71 6.97
CA LYS A 30 -2.70 5.65 6.88
C LYS A 30 -3.18 5.76 5.42
N VAL A 31 -2.41 5.23 4.48
CA VAL A 31 -2.73 5.24 3.05
C VAL A 31 -2.79 3.81 2.53
N GLN A 32 -3.93 3.44 1.94
CA GLN A 32 -4.08 2.18 1.23
C GLN A 32 -3.76 2.36 -0.25
N LEU A 33 -2.95 1.46 -0.81
CA LEU A 33 -2.59 1.43 -2.22
C LEU A 33 -2.96 0.07 -2.83
N ASN A 34 -3.29 0.06 -4.13
CA ASN A 34 -3.63 -1.17 -4.84
C ASN A 34 -2.37 -1.80 -5.43
N ALA A 35 -2.14 -3.08 -5.16
CA ALA A 35 -1.01 -3.83 -5.71
C ALA A 35 -1.09 -3.91 -7.24
N GLY A 36 -0.01 -3.55 -7.92
CA GLY A 36 0.08 -3.55 -9.39
C GLY A 36 -0.08 -4.95 -9.98
N SER A 37 0.40 -5.99 -9.29
CA SER A 37 0.24 -7.40 -9.66
C SER A 37 -1.23 -7.85 -9.85
N SER A 38 -2.19 -7.12 -9.27
CA SER A 38 -3.63 -7.38 -9.48
C SER A 38 -4.14 -7.00 -10.89
N TYR A 39 -3.37 -6.20 -11.64
CA TYR A 39 -3.71 -5.72 -12.98
C TYR A 39 -3.12 -6.59 -14.10
N GLY A 40 -2.34 -7.61 -13.77
CA GLY A 40 -1.72 -8.53 -14.74
C GLY A 40 -0.24 -8.23 -15.02
N PRO A 41 0.33 -8.87 -16.04
CA PRO A 41 1.75 -8.77 -16.37
C PRO A 41 2.20 -7.33 -16.61
N GLY A 42 3.35 -6.95 -16.03
CA GLY A 42 3.89 -5.60 -16.07
C GLY A 42 3.44 -4.71 -14.91
N GLY A 43 2.55 -5.22 -14.04
CA GLY A 43 2.15 -4.55 -12.80
C GLY A 43 3.09 -4.83 -11.61
N GLU A 44 4.06 -5.73 -11.77
CA GLU A 44 4.98 -6.11 -10.70
C GLU A 44 5.83 -4.91 -10.25
N ASN A 45 6.06 -4.79 -8.93
CA ASN A 45 6.79 -3.70 -8.28
C ASN A 45 6.15 -2.31 -8.45
N HIS A 46 4.89 -2.24 -8.88
CA HIS A 46 4.15 -1.00 -9.00
C HIS A 46 2.92 -1.01 -8.10
N MET A 47 2.41 0.17 -7.75
CA MET A 47 1.15 0.31 -7.01
C MET A 47 0.31 1.44 -7.61
N ARG A 48 -1.01 1.38 -7.40
CA ARG A 48 -1.97 2.36 -7.91
C ARG A 48 -2.71 3.06 -6.78
N MET A 49 -2.71 4.40 -6.83
CA MET A 49 -3.53 5.28 -6.00
C MET A 49 -4.75 5.78 -6.79
N ASN A 50 -5.91 5.87 -6.13
CA ASN A 50 -7.04 6.63 -6.66
C ASN A 50 -6.87 8.11 -6.28
N VAL A 51 -6.89 9.00 -7.26
CA VAL A 51 -6.74 10.46 -7.07
C VAL A 51 -8.05 11.25 -7.27
N ALA A 52 -9.16 10.57 -7.57
CA ALA A 52 -10.48 11.16 -7.75
C ALA A 52 -11.15 11.46 -6.39
N THR A 53 -10.54 12.36 -5.62
CA THR A 53 -11.00 12.83 -4.31
C THR A 53 -10.72 14.34 -4.16
N SER A 54 -11.04 14.92 -3.00
CA SER A 54 -10.73 16.33 -2.73
C SER A 54 -9.22 16.58 -2.71
N ARG A 55 -8.80 17.78 -3.13
CA ARG A 55 -7.38 18.19 -3.05
C ARG A 55 -6.85 18.10 -1.62
N GLN A 56 -7.68 18.41 -0.62
CA GLN A 56 -7.33 18.32 0.78
C GLN A 56 -7.00 16.88 1.19
N THR A 57 -7.86 15.93 0.83
CA THR A 57 -7.65 14.50 1.12
C THR A 57 -6.42 13.96 0.40
N LEU A 58 -6.25 14.28 -0.88
CA LEU A 58 -5.08 13.84 -1.64
C LEU A 58 -3.78 14.41 -1.06
N LYS A 59 -3.77 15.70 -0.69
CA LYS A 59 -2.62 16.33 -0.05
C LYS A 59 -2.28 15.64 1.28
N LEU A 60 -3.27 15.39 2.14
CA LEU A 60 -3.04 14.69 3.41
C LEU A 60 -2.40 13.31 3.19
N ALA A 61 -2.91 12.53 2.23
CA ALA A 61 -2.36 11.21 1.92
C ALA A 61 -0.89 11.30 1.45
N LEU A 62 -0.58 12.23 0.55
CA LEU A 62 0.78 12.43 0.03
C LEU A 62 1.74 12.95 1.11
N ASP A 63 1.29 13.88 1.95
CA ASP A 63 2.09 14.41 3.07
C ASP A 63 2.41 13.30 4.08
N ASN A 64 1.43 12.47 4.44
CA ASN A 64 1.64 11.34 5.35
C ASN A 64 2.62 10.32 4.77
N MET A 65 2.49 9.98 3.48
CA MET A 65 3.43 9.09 2.81
C MET A 65 4.85 9.66 2.81
N ALA A 66 5.00 10.95 2.51
CA ALA A 66 6.30 11.62 2.52
C ALA A 66 6.93 11.62 3.92
N ALA A 67 6.16 11.91 4.96
CA ALA A 67 6.61 11.86 6.34
C ALA A 67 7.07 10.44 6.74
N ALA A 68 6.23 9.43 6.52
CA ALA A 68 6.55 8.05 6.85
C ALA A 68 7.82 7.54 6.15
N LEU A 69 8.02 7.92 4.87
CA LEU A 69 9.21 7.53 4.10
C LEU A 69 10.48 8.26 4.54
N ASN A 70 10.38 9.50 5.03
CA ASN A 70 11.53 10.24 5.56
C ASN A 70 12.02 9.67 6.90
N ASP A 71 11.14 8.98 7.64
CA ASP A 71 11.43 8.38 8.93
C ASP A 71 11.92 6.92 8.83
N LEU A 72 12.09 6.39 7.60
CA LEU A 72 12.55 5.02 7.31
C LEU A 72 14.09 4.92 7.28
#